data_AF-A4CCR4-F1
#
_entry.id   AF-A4CCR4-F1
#
_cell.length_a   1.000
_cell.length_b   1.000
_cell.length_c   1.000
_cell.angle_alpha   90.00
_cell.angle_beta   90.00
_cell.angle_gamma   90.00
#
_symmetry.space_group_name_H-M   'P 1'
#
loop_
_entity.id
_entity.type
_entity.pdbx_description
1 polymer ?
#
loop_
_entity_poly.entity_id
_entity_poly.type
_entity_poly.pdbx_seq_one_letter_code
_entity_poly.pdbx_strand_id
1 'polypeptide(L)'
;MVYIDLNLIRAKMAKSLEDSDFTSIQERIEHYKKQLTSENTEQVTRQPKQLMAFGSNANNQTIPFKLLDYLELADWSGRHFDPKKRGAISNIQHKILVELGIETAVWLEAVQNIRRQYSNFAGQPNAIRQCAHQHQQSWYRGVG
;
A
#
# COMPACT_ATOMS: atom_id res chain seq x y z
N MET A 1 -0.66 -3.08 -1.98
CA MET A 1 0.62 -2.77 -1.32
C MET A 1 0.38 -2.18 0.07
N VAL A 2 -0.25 -1.00 0.22
CA VAL A 2 -0.44 -0.33 1.53
C VAL A 2 -0.97 -1.23 2.65
N TYR A 3 -2.00 -2.03 2.40
CA TYR A 3 -2.53 -2.95 3.42
C TYR A 3 -1.48 -3.93 4.00
N ILE A 4 -0.66 -4.51 3.11
CA ILE A 4 0.39 -5.46 3.48
C ILE A 4 1.55 -4.71 4.15
N ASP A 5 1.92 -3.57 3.59
CA ASP A 5 2.96 -2.69 4.13
C ASP A 5 2.62 -2.18 5.54
N LEU A 6 1.33 -2.10 5.87
CA LEU A 6 0.84 -1.75 7.21
C LEU A 6 0.54 -2.95 8.11
N ASN A 7 0.85 -4.18 7.69
CA ASN A 7 0.53 -5.38 8.48
C ASN A 7 1.17 -5.34 9.88
N LEU A 8 2.46 -5.02 9.98
CA LEU A 8 3.17 -5.01 11.27
C LEU A 8 2.72 -3.85 12.17
N ILE A 9 2.41 -2.69 11.58
CA ILE A 9 1.76 -1.57 12.28
C ILE A 9 0.40 -2.00 12.84
N ARG A 10 -0.44 -2.64 12.00
CA ARG A 10 -1.78 -3.12 12.38
C ARG A 10 -1.72 -4.20 13.45
N ALA A 11 -0.72 -5.07 13.39
CA ALA A 11 -0.46 -6.09 14.40
C ALA A 11 0.17 -5.52 15.69
N LYS A 12 0.46 -4.21 15.76
CA LYS A 12 1.17 -3.54 16.86
C LYS A 12 2.58 -4.11 17.10
N MET A 13 3.18 -4.70 16.08
CA MET A 13 4.54 -5.28 16.12
C MET A 13 5.60 -4.29 15.64
N ALA A 14 5.21 -3.29 14.84
CA ALA A 14 6.07 -2.18 14.42
C ALA A 14 5.47 -0.84 14.87
N LYS A 15 6.33 0.14 15.15
CA LYS A 15 5.90 1.51 15.49
C LYS A 15 5.92 2.42 14.28
N SER A 16 6.82 2.21 13.33
CA SER A 16 6.89 2.99 12.09
C SER A 16 7.02 2.11 10.86
N LEU A 17 6.91 2.72 9.68
CA LEU A 17 7.09 2.01 8.41
C LEU A 17 8.50 1.47 8.26
N GLU A 18 9.49 2.10 8.89
CA GLU A 18 10.88 1.63 8.89
C GLU A 18 11.09 0.40 9.76
N ASP A 19 10.31 0.26 10.84
CA ASP A 19 10.35 -0.90 11.73
C ASP A 19 9.47 -2.06 11.21
N SER A 20 8.84 -1.89 10.04
CA SER A 20 7.93 -2.89 9.46
C SER A 20 8.72 -3.94 8.67
N ASP A 21 9.44 -4.79 9.40
CA ASP A 21 10.27 -5.86 8.85
C ASP A 21 9.59 -6.71 7.77
N PHE A 22 10.37 -7.02 6.72
CA PHE A 22 9.97 -7.87 5.59
C PHE A 22 8.78 -7.32 4.79
N THR A 23 8.59 -6.00 4.79
CA THR A 23 7.58 -5.33 3.94
C THR A 23 8.22 -4.57 2.79
N SER A 24 7.47 -4.42 1.71
CA SER A 24 7.95 -3.70 0.52
C SER A 24 8.19 -2.21 0.83
N ILE A 25 7.46 -1.64 1.80
CA ILE A 25 7.66 -0.25 2.21
C ILE A 25 8.95 -0.04 3.00
N GLN A 26 9.34 -0.97 3.87
CA GLN A 26 10.62 -0.93 4.57
C GLN A 26 11.76 -0.94 3.55
N GLU A 27 11.77 -1.91 2.62
CA GLU A 27 12.81 -2.02 1.59
C GLU A 27 12.94 -0.73 0.77
N ARG A 28 11.81 -0.11 0.42
CA ARG A 28 11.79 1.18 -0.30
C ARG A 28 12.38 2.32 0.52
N ILE A 29 12.03 2.42 1.81
CA ILE A 29 12.54 3.48 2.69
C ILE A 29 14.04 3.32 2.92
N GLU A 30 14.52 2.11 3.16
CA GLU A 30 15.96 1.84 3.33
C GLU A 30 16.75 2.20 2.08
N HIS A 31 16.26 1.80 0.90
CA HIS A 31 16.90 2.11 -0.36
C HIS A 31 16.93 3.63 -0.61
N TYR A 32 15.83 4.32 -0.30
CA TYR A 32 15.75 5.77 -0.40
C TYR A 32 16.75 6.48 0.53
N LYS A 33 16.85 6.04 1.78
CA LYS A 33 17.81 6.58 2.76
C LYS A 33 19.27 6.36 2.35
N LYS A 34 19.63 5.16 1.87
CA LYS A 34 20.99 4.82 1.38
C LYS A 34 21.43 5.71 0.21
N GLN A 35 20.48 6.11 -0.64
CA GLN A 35 20.78 7.01 -1.75
C GLN A 35 20.95 8.46 -1.31
N LEU A 36 20.21 8.94 -0.31
CA LEU A 36 20.40 10.28 0.23
C LEU A 36 21.79 10.47 0.83
N THR A 37 22.40 9.41 1.35
CA THR A 37 23.73 9.43 1.96
C THR A 37 24.88 9.19 0.97
N SER A 38 24.59 8.80 -0.27
CA SER A 38 25.61 8.51 -1.29
C SER A 38 25.81 9.72 -2.20
N GLU A 39 26.98 10.35 -2.16
CA GLU A 39 27.32 11.56 -2.95
C GLU A 39 27.47 11.30 -4.47
N ASN A 40 27.50 10.03 -4.88
CA ASN A 40 27.60 9.66 -6.30
C ASN A 40 26.24 9.77 -7.01
N THR A 41 26.10 10.85 -7.77
CA THR A 41 24.94 11.23 -8.58
C THR A 41 24.89 10.46 -9.90
N GLU A 42 25.14 9.16 -9.88
CA GLU A 42 24.79 8.31 -11.01
C GLU A 42 23.33 7.87 -10.87
N GLN A 43 22.61 7.74 -11.99
CA GLN A 43 21.16 7.55 -12.09
C GLN A 43 20.67 6.20 -11.52
N VAL A 44 20.93 5.93 -10.25
CA VAL A 44 20.45 4.74 -9.55
C VAL A 44 19.00 5.00 -9.17
N THR A 45 18.11 4.13 -9.63
CA THR A 45 16.66 4.18 -9.33
C THR A 45 16.39 4.36 -7.84
N ARG A 46 15.52 5.30 -7.44
CA ARG A 46 15.20 5.61 -6.02
C ARG A 46 14.45 4.52 -5.24
N GLN A 47 14.45 3.30 -5.76
CA GLN A 47 13.72 2.16 -5.22
C GLN A 47 14.43 0.85 -5.57
N PRO A 48 14.16 -0.23 -4.81
CA PRO A 48 14.73 -1.54 -5.09
C PRO A 48 14.31 -2.10 -6.47
N LYS A 49 15.23 -2.77 -7.17
CA LYS A 49 15.01 -3.29 -8.54
C LYS A 49 14.03 -4.47 -8.58
N GLN A 50 13.92 -5.23 -7.49
CA GLN A 50 13.02 -6.38 -7.37
C GLN A 50 11.55 -5.98 -7.18
N LEU A 51 11.28 -4.71 -6.82
CA LEU A 51 9.94 -4.20 -6.63
C LEU A 51 9.49 -3.44 -7.88
N MET A 52 8.20 -3.55 -8.22
CA MET A 52 7.63 -2.79 -9.33
C MET A 52 7.88 -1.29 -9.14
N ALA A 53 8.37 -0.64 -10.19
CA ALA A 53 8.79 0.73 -10.14
C ALA A 53 7.60 1.69 -10.05
N PHE A 54 7.71 2.76 -9.26
CA PHE A 54 6.86 3.95 -9.41
C PHE A 54 7.23 4.74 -10.66
N GLY A 55 6.23 5.18 -11.43
CA GLY A 55 6.44 5.81 -12.73
C GLY A 55 5.21 6.50 -13.29
N SER A 56 5.27 6.84 -14.58
CA SER A 56 4.18 7.54 -15.28
C SER A 56 3.03 6.58 -15.61
N ASN A 57 1.82 7.10 -15.65
CA ASN A 57 0.61 6.42 -16.11
C ASN A 57 0.68 5.89 -17.56
N ALA A 58 1.63 6.39 -18.37
CA ALA A 58 1.88 5.91 -19.72
C ALA A 58 2.62 4.56 -19.78
N ASN A 59 3.24 4.11 -18.67
CA ASN A 59 3.98 2.85 -18.61
C ASN A 59 3.25 1.80 -17.78
N ASN A 60 2.72 0.78 -18.47
CA ASN A 60 2.00 -0.35 -17.86
C ASN A 60 2.87 -1.24 -16.95
N GLN A 61 4.19 -1.06 -16.95
CA GLN A 61 5.12 -1.78 -16.08
C GLN A 61 5.45 -1.00 -14.80
N THR A 62 4.76 0.11 -14.55
CA THR A 62 4.98 0.96 -13.38
C THR A 62 3.72 1.24 -12.60
N ILE A 63 3.87 1.50 -11.31
CA ILE A 63 2.82 2.00 -10.45
C ILE A 63 2.65 3.50 -10.78
N PRO A 64 1.46 3.96 -11.19
CA PRO A 64 1.26 5.27 -11.82
C PRO A 64 1.17 6.43 -10.81
N PHE A 65 2.05 6.45 -9.81
CA PHE A 65 2.14 7.51 -8.79
C PHE A 65 3.61 7.76 -8.44
N LYS A 66 3.89 8.86 -7.74
CA LYS A 66 5.24 9.11 -7.22
C LYS A 66 5.48 8.26 -5.96
N LEU A 67 6.71 7.78 -5.80
CA LEU A 67 7.13 7.04 -4.59
C LEU A 67 6.87 7.87 -3.32
N LEU A 68 7.17 9.17 -3.34
CA LEU A 68 6.97 10.03 -2.16
C LEU A 68 5.49 10.16 -1.78
N ASP A 69 4.63 10.42 -2.76
CA ASP A 69 3.17 10.49 -2.55
C ASP A 69 2.65 9.16 -1.94
N TYR A 70 3.22 8.02 -2.35
CA TYR A 70 2.89 6.70 -1.80
C TYR A 70 3.34 6.54 -0.34
N LEU A 71 4.58 6.90 -0.03
CA LEU A 71 5.12 6.82 1.34
C LEU A 71 4.34 7.72 2.29
N GLU A 72 3.96 8.91 1.84
CA GLU A 72 3.13 9.84 2.60
C GLU A 72 1.75 9.27 2.91
N LEU A 73 1.07 8.72 1.89
CA LEU A 73 -0.23 8.07 2.07
C LEU A 73 -0.15 6.88 3.04
N ALA A 74 0.90 6.07 2.93
CA ALA A 74 1.10 4.92 3.78
C ALA A 74 1.39 5.31 5.24
N ASP A 75 2.24 6.32 5.48
CA ASP A 75 2.53 6.80 6.83
C ASP A 75 1.27 7.39 7.47
N TRP A 76 0.57 8.26 6.74
CA TRP A 76 -0.68 8.84 7.21
C TRP A 76 -1.74 7.77 7.51
N SER A 77 -1.86 6.75 6.66
CA SER A 77 -2.74 5.60 6.91
C SER A 77 -2.29 4.82 8.15
N GLY A 78 -0.98 4.60 8.31
CA GLY A 78 -0.34 3.97 9.47
C GLY A 78 -0.70 4.64 10.80
N ARG A 79 -0.68 5.98 10.83
CA ARG A 79 -1.00 6.76 12.04
C ARG A 79 -2.43 6.57 12.54
N HIS A 80 -3.37 6.19 11.66
CA HIS A 80 -4.75 5.88 12.08
C HIS A 80 -4.85 4.57 12.87
N PHE A 81 -3.87 3.68 12.77
CA PHE A 81 -3.85 2.38 13.44
C PHE A 81 -3.28 2.41 14.86
N ASP A 82 -2.31 3.30 15.12
CA ASP A 82 -1.67 3.41 16.44
C ASP A 82 -2.42 4.42 17.33
N PRO A 83 -3.04 4.00 18.45
CA PRO A 83 -3.70 4.90 19.39
C PRO A 83 -2.81 6.04 19.88
N LYS A 84 -1.49 5.83 19.95
CA LYS A 84 -0.52 6.83 20.41
C LYS A 84 -0.19 7.89 19.36
N LYS A 85 -0.55 7.68 18.10
CA LYS A 85 -0.20 8.56 16.97
C LYS A 85 -1.38 9.35 16.41
N ARG A 86 -2.57 9.21 17.01
CA ARG A 86 -3.81 9.85 16.56
C ARG A 86 -3.79 11.38 16.61
N GLY A 87 -3.04 11.97 17.54
CA GLY A 87 -2.97 13.42 17.73
C GLY A 87 -2.23 14.20 16.64
N ALA A 88 -1.47 13.53 15.76
CA ALA A 88 -0.68 14.14 14.69
C ALA A 88 -1.23 13.79 13.28
N ILE A 89 -2.49 13.37 13.20
CA ILE A 89 -3.15 13.08 11.93
C ILE A 89 -3.71 14.39 11.39
N SER A 90 -3.04 14.91 10.36
CA SER A 90 -3.59 16.04 9.60
C SER A 90 -4.85 15.59 8.86
N ASN A 91 -5.87 16.46 8.86
CA ASN A 91 -7.10 16.27 8.09
C ASN A 91 -6.92 16.61 6.60
N ILE A 92 -5.67 16.78 6.14
CA ILE A 92 -5.32 17.03 4.75
C ILE A 92 -5.67 15.78 3.91
N GLN A 93 -6.42 16.01 2.84
CA GLN A 93 -6.72 14.98 1.85
C GLN A 93 -5.47 14.71 1.00
N HIS A 94 -5.06 13.44 0.93
CA HIS A 94 -3.87 13.02 0.18
C HIS A 94 -4.07 13.10 -1.33
N LYS A 95 -3.04 13.58 -2.04
CA LYS A 95 -3.08 13.77 -3.50
C LYS A 95 -3.47 12.51 -4.28
N ILE A 96 -2.94 11.34 -3.88
CA ILE A 96 -3.29 10.06 -4.50
C ILE A 96 -4.79 9.76 -4.36
N LEU A 97 -5.38 10.05 -3.20
CA LEU A 97 -6.81 9.80 -2.98
C LEU A 97 -7.68 10.73 -3.83
N VAL A 98 -7.28 11.99 -3.96
CA VAL A 98 -7.96 12.96 -4.84
C VAL A 98 -7.89 12.52 -6.29
N GLU A 99 -6.70 12.15 -6.78
CA GLU A 99 -6.49 11.73 -8.18
C GLU A 99 -7.27 10.45 -8.52
N LEU A 100 -7.47 9.56 -7.54
CA LEU A 100 -8.26 8.35 -7.70
C LEU A 100 -9.77 8.53 -7.46
N GLY A 101 -10.21 9.73 -7.05
CA GLY A 101 -11.60 9.98 -6.68
C GLY A 101 -12.05 9.15 -5.47
N ILE A 102 -11.14 8.83 -4.56
CA ILE A 102 -11.42 8.02 -3.36
C ILE A 102 -11.61 8.95 -2.17
N GLU A 103 -12.74 8.82 -1.49
CA GLU A 103 -12.98 9.53 -0.24
C GLU A 103 -12.10 8.99 0.89
N THR A 104 -11.57 9.91 1.72
CA THR A 104 -10.70 9.59 2.85
C THR A 104 -11.34 8.57 3.81
N ALA A 105 -12.63 8.71 4.12
CA ALA A 105 -13.35 7.79 4.99
C ALA A 105 -13.42 6.38 4.39
N VAL A 106 -13.76 6.27 3.11
CA VAL A 106 -13.82 4.99 2.36
C VAL A 106 -12.44 4.32 2.33
N TRP A 107 -11.38 5.09 2.07
CA TRP A 107 -10.02 4.59 2.10
C TRP A 107 -9.64 4.03 3.48
N LEU A 108 -9.87 4.80 4.54
CA LEU A 108 -9.53 4.38 5.91
C LEU A 108 -10.29 3.12 6.30
N GLU A 109 -11.57 3.02 5.94
CA GLU A 109 -12.37 1.82 6.17
C GLU A 109 -11.76 0.61 5.44
N ALA A 110 -11.38 0.78 4.17
CA ALA A 110 -10.80 -0.28 3.36
C ALA A 110 -9.45 -0.77 3.92
N VAL A 111 -8.54 0.14 4.28
CA VAL A 111 -7.22 -0.25 4.81
C VAL A 111 -7.35 -0.89 6.21
N GLN A 112 -8.33 -0.46 7.01
CA GLN A 112 -8.60 -1.05 8.32
C GLN A 112 -9.22 -2.44 8.22
N ASN A 113 -10.22 -2.58 7.35
CA ASN A 113 -11.11 -3.72 7.32
C ASN A 113 -10.95 -4.57 6.06
N ILE A 114 -9.83 -4.47 5.33
CA ILE A 114 -9.66 -5.20 4.06
C ILE A 114 -10.01 -6.67 4.20
N ARG A 115 -9.57 -7.34 5.28
CA ARG A 115 -9.77 -8.80 5.43
C ARG A 115 -11.22 -9.17 5.78
N ARG A 116 -12.00 -8.21 6.26
CA ARG A 116 -13.42 -8.35 6.60
C ARG A 116 -14.30 -8.00 5.41
N GLN A 117 -13.92 -6.97 4.65
CA GLN A 117 -14.61 -6.53 3.43
C GLN A 117 -14.29 -7.49 2.28
N TYR A 118 -13.01 -7.73 2.02
CA TYR A 118 -12.50 -8.65 1.03
C TYR A 118 -12.17 -9.95 1.75
N SER A 119 -12.97 -10.98 1.50
CA SER A 119 -12.68 -12.35 1.92
C SER A 119 -11.46 -12.85 1.11
N ASN A 120 -11.39 -14.13 0.79
CA ASN A 120 -10.25 -14.71 0.08
C ASN A 120 -10.10 -14.20 -1.36
N PHE A 121 -11.16 -13.65 -1.97
CA PHE A 121 -11.19 -13.23 -3.38
C PHE A 121 -11.76 -11.82 -3.54
N ALA A 122 -11.22 -11.06 -4.50
CA ALA A 122 -11.68 -9.74 -4.87
C ALA A 122 -11.66 -9.61 -6.40
N GLY A 123 -12.74 -9.13 -7.00
CA GLY A 123 -12.87 -8.98 -8.45
C GLY A 123 -14.32 -9.13 -8.92
N GLN A 124 -14.55 -8.96 -10.22
CA GLN A 124 -15.89 -9.05 -10.81
C GLN A 124 -16.56 -10.39 -10.44
N PRO A 125 -17.86 -10.42 -10.06
CA PRO A 125 -18.53 -11.64 -9.58
C PRO A 125 -18.38 -12.84 -10.53
N ASN A 126 -18.43 -12.60 -11.85
CA ASN A 126 -18.24 -13.64 -12.86
C ASN A 126 -16.82 -14.21 -12.87
N ALA A 127 -15.80 -13.36 -12.70
CA ALA A 127 -14.41 -13.81 -12.63
C ALA A 127 -14.16 -14.64 -11.37
N ILE A 128 -14.76 -14.25 -10.23
CA ILE A 128 -14.66 -15.03 -8.97
C ILE A 128 -15.30 -16.41 -9.14
N ARG A 129 -16.49 -16.50 -9.76
CA ARG A 129 -17.14 -17.79 -10.04
C ARG A 129 -16.31 -18.68 -10.96
N GLN A 130 -15.73 -18.10 -12.01
CA GLN A 130 -14.90 -18.85 -12.94
C GLN A 130 -13.63 -19.39 -12.25
N CYS A 131 -13.00 -18.59 -11.39
CA CYS A 131 -11.87 -19.02 -10.56
C CYS A 131 -12.25 -20.16 -9.61
N ALA A 132 -13.43 -20.10 -8.98
CA ALA A 132 -13.93 -21.21 -8.14
C ALA A 132 -14.02 -22.51 -8.92
N HIS A 133 -14.61 -22.46 -10.11
CA HIS A 133 -14.75 -23.62 -10.99
C HIS A 133 -13.39 -24.19 -11.41
N GLN A 134 -12.42 -23.34 -11.76
CA GLN A 134 -11.06 -23.78 -12.12
C GLN A 134 -10.35 -24.52 -10.99
N HIS A 135 -10.61 -24.14 -9.74
CA HIS A 135 -10.05 -24.79 -8.55
C HIS A 135 -10.90 -25.97 -8.04
N GLN A 136 -11.89 -26.43 -8.82
CA GLN A 136 -12.82 -27.50 -8.43
C GLN A 136 -13.60 -27.18 -7.14
N GLN A 137 -13.88 -25.90 -6.89
CA GLN A 137 -14.69 -25.42 -5.77
C GLN A 137 -16.07 -24.95 -6.26
N SER A 138 -17.11 -25.20 -5.46
CA SER A 138 -18.48 -24.80 -5.82
C SER A 138 -18.78 -23.33 -5.56
N TRP A 139 -18.04 -22.68 -4.67
CA TRP A 139 -18.22 -21.28 -4.34
C TRP A 139 -16.95 -20.68 -3.74
N TYR A 140 -16.78 -19.38 -3.91
CA TYR A 140 -15.80 -18.58 -3.18
C TYR A 140 -16.47 -17.41 -2.50
N ARG A 141 -16.09 -17.17 -1.24
CA ARG A 141 -16.43 -15.94 -0.55
C ARG A 141 -15.45 -14.86 -1.00
N GLY A 142 -15.99 -13.81 -1.62
CA GLY A 142 -15.25 -12.66 -2.08
C GLY A 142 -16.18 -11.46 -2.25
N VAL A 143 -15.63 -10.34 -2.72
CA VAL A 143 -16.40 -9.14 -3.06
C VAL A 143 -16.09 -8.68 -4.48
N GLY A 144 -17.09 -8.12 -5.14
CA GLY A 144 -17.07 -7.69 -6.53
C GLY A 144 -18.13 -6.65 -6.80
#